data_AF-A0A9E6DSG0-F1
#
_entry.id   AF-A0A9E6DSG0-F1
#
_cell.length_a   1.000
_cell.length_b   1.000
_cell.length_c   1.000
_cell.angle_alpha   90.00
_cell.angle_beta   90.00
_cell.angle_gamma   90.00
#
_symmetry.space_group_name_H-M   'P 1'
#
loop_
_entity.id
_entity.type
_entity.pdbx_description
1 polymer ?
#
loop_
_entity_poly.entity_id
_entity_poly.type
_entity_poly.pdbx_seq_one_letter_code
_entity_poly.pdbx_strand_id
1 'polypeptide(L)'
;MTDKKPKEKPTTDTAATENVETAAATTEKPEVDGKEVKLLNGRKAFIMRPLGHIFMKAQRMAKHPSEIISRMVCMVTTIDGEKITLNDLKSMDAADLMKLTGNVGGYHKDDEDDDEEDDDDFLSPDQNI
;
A
#
# COMPACT_ATOMS: atom_id res chain seq x y z
N MET A 1 63.43 32.09 19.42
CA MET A 1 63.30 31.18 18.27
C MET A 1 62.14 31.67 17.43
N THR A 2 62.47 32.02 16.21
CA THR A 2 61.72 32.79 15.21
C THR A 2 60.70 31.94 14.46
N ASP A 3 59.56 32.56 14.18
CA ASP A 3 58.83 32.55 12.90
C ASP A 3 58.04 31.32 12.39
N LYS A 4 56.80 31.68 11.97
CA LYS A 4 55.97 31.16 10.86
C LYS A 4 54.95 30.02 11.11
N LYS A 5 53.69 30.48 11.31
CA LYS A 5 52.45 30.06 10.59
C LYS A 5 52.73 29.75 9.09
N PRO A 6 51.77 29.22 8.30
CA PRO A 6 50.61 28.35 8.53
C PRO A 6 50.68 27.08 7.64
N LYS A 7 49.78 26.10 7.78
CA LYS A 7 49.49 25.15 6.69
C LYS A 7 48.10 25.43 6.13
N GLU A 8 48.09 25.96 4.91
CA GLU A 8 46.92 26.21 4.06
C GLU A 8 46.27 24.88 3.60
N LYS A 9 44.92 24.84 3.63
CA LYS A 9 43.90 24.54 2.57
C LYS A 9 44.35 23.85 1.24
N PRO A 10 43.47 23.38 0.31
CA PRO A 10 41.98 23.26 0.26
C PRO A 10 41.42 21.96 -0.45
N THR A 11 40.07 21.86 -0.55
CA THR A 11 39.22 21.36 -1.70
C THR A 11 39.35 19.92 -2.21
N THR A 12 38.37 19.21 -2.80
CA THR A 12 36.92 19.28 -3.10
C THR A 12 36.61 18.02 -3.92
N ASP A 13 35.34 17.58 -3.95
CA ASP A 13 34.65 16.68 -4.90
C ASP A 13 35.45 15.63 -5.70
N THR A 14 34.90 14.41 -5.77
CA THR A 14 34.24 13.91 -6.99
C THR A 14 33.97 12.42 -6.87
N ALA A 15 32.73 12.09 -7.20
CA ALA A 15 32.16 10.80 -7.58
C ALA A 15 33.15 9.64 -7.82
N ALA A 16 32.95 8.55 -7.08
CA ALA A 16 33.23 7.22 -7.59
C ALA A 16 32.03 6.76 -8.42
N THR A 17 32.16 6.93 -9.73
CA THR A 17 31.47 6.13 -10.76
C THR A 17 31.91 4.67 -10.67
N GLU A 18 30.97 3.73 -10.68
CA GLU A 18 30.94 2.70 -11.74
C GLU A 18 29.54 2.07 -11.81
N ASN A 19 28.94 2.27 -12.98
CA ASN A 19 27.80 1.51 -13.49
C ASN A 19 28.30 0.14 -13.99
N VAL A 20 27.33 -0.65 -14.46
CA VAL A 20 27.44 -1.94 -15.18
C VAL A 20 27.42 -3.11 -14.19
N GLU A 21 26.46 -4.03 -14.20
CA GLU A 21 25.80 -4.65 -15.34
C GLU A 21 24.39 -5.15 -14.98
N THR A 22 23.49 -4.93 -15.91
CA THR A 22 22.18 -5.56 -16.12
C THR A 22 22.12 -7.03 -15.73
N ALA A 23 21.38 -7.33 -14.67
CA ALA A 23 20.60 -8.56 -14.62
C ALA A 23 19.25 -8.25 -15.27
N ALA A 24 19.08 -8.71 -16.51
CA ALA A 24 17.79 -8.81 -17.16
C ALA A 24 16.91 -9.73 -16.29
N ALA A 25 16.12 -9.11 -15.41
CA ALA A 25 15.03 -9.78 -14.73
C ALA A 25 13.92 -9.95 -15.76
N THR A 26 13.83 -11.18 -16.26
CA THR A 26 12.73 -11.76 -17.02
C THR A 26 11.42 -11.01 -16.79
N THR A 27 10.90 -10.41 -17.86
CA THR A 27 9.62 -9.74 -17.94
C THR A 27 8.48 -10.76 -17.84
N GLU A 28 8.39 -11.47 -16.72
CA GLU A 28 7.10 -11.98 -16.28
C GLU A 28 6.38 -10.77 -15.70
N LYS A 29 5.49 -10.19 -16.51
CA LYS A 29 4.48 -9.24 -16.03
C LYS A 29 3.84 -9.93 -14.82
N PRO A 30 4.06 -9.47 -13.57
CA PRO A 30 3.44 -10.14 -12.45
C PRO A 30 1.94 -10.13 -12.75
N GLU A 31 1.30 -11.30 -12.70
CA GLU A 31 -0.15 -11.36 -12.54
C GLU A 31 -0.40 -10.71 -11.19
N VAL A 32 -0.56 -9.39 -11.22
CA VAL A 32 -0.80 -8.60 -10.04
C VAL A 32 -2.24 -8.85 -9.68
N ASP A 33 -2.46 -9.87 -8.84
CA ASP A 33 -3.76 -10.09 -8.21
C ASP A 33 -4.18 -8.78 -7.53
N GLY A 34 -5.35 -8.27 -7.90
CA GLY A 34 -5.78 -6.94 -7.53
C GLY A 34 -7.21 -6.65 -7.92
N LYS A 35 -7.81 -5.68 -7.23
CA LYS A 35 -9.21 -5.31 -7.35
C LYS A 35 -9.36 -3.94 -8.00
N GLU A 36 -10.25 -3.84 -8.99
CA GLU A 36 -10.65 -2.55 -9.57
C GLU A 36 -11.77 -1.94 -8.71
N VAL A 37 -11.62 -0.66 -8.35
CA VAL A 37 -12.56 0.12 -7.55
C VAL A 37 -12.92 1.38 -8.33
N LYS A 38 -14.22 1.66 -8.46
CA LYS A 38 -14.72 2.90 -9.05
C LYS A 38 -14.76 4.01 -8.01
N LEU A 39 -14.10 5.12 -8.30
CA LEU A 39 -14.09 6.33 -7.46
C LEU A 39 -15.30 7.21 -7.78
N LEU A 40 -15.65 8.11 -6.86
CA LEU A 40 -16.79 9.04 -7.01
C LEU A 40 -16.60 10.01 -8.17
N ASN A 41 -15.35 10.37 -8.48
CA ASN A 41 -15.01 11.21 -9.63
C ASN A 41 -15.08 10.46 -10.98
N GLY A 42 -15.52 9.20 -11.00
CA GLY A 42 -15.63 8.37 -12.20
C GLY A 42 -14.31 7.74 -12.65
N ARG A 43 -13.18 8.03 -11.98
CA ARG A 43 -11.88 7.42 -12.26
C ARG A 43 -11.82 5.98 -11.75
N LYS A 44 -10.95 5.18 -12.34
CA LYS A 44 -10.77 3.78 -11.98
C LYS A 44 -9.49 3.62 -11.18
N ALA A 45 -9.64 3.13 -9.94
CA ALA A 45 -8.52 2.75 -9.11
C ALA A 45 -8.28 1.24 -9.25
N PHE A 46 -7.03 0.84 -9.41
CA PHE A 46 -6.61 -0.56 -9.30
C PHE A 46 -5.80 -0.72 -8.03
N ILE A 47 -6.24 -1.62 -7.16
CA ILE A 47 -5.60 -1.90 -5.88
C ILE A 47 -4.98 -3.28 -5.98
N MET A 48 -3.65 -3.36 -5.99
CA MET A 48 -2.92 -4.61 -5.86
C MET A 48 -3.13 -5.24 -4.47
N ARG A 49 -3.19 -6.57 -4.40
CA ARG A 49 -3.21 -7.29 -3.12
C ARG A 49 -1.97 -6.92 -2.29
N PRO A 50 -2.14 -6.33 -1.10
CA PRO A 50 -1.00 -5.95 -0.27
C PRO A 50 -0.34 -7.19 0.30
N LEU A 51 0.94 -7.37 -0.01
CA LEU A 51 1.78 -8.41 0.59
C LEU A 51 2.39 -7.89 1.90
N GLY A 52 2.68 -8.78 2.86
CA GLY A 52 3.23 -8.38 4.16
C GLY A 52 4.53 -7.57 4.09
N HIS A 53 5.35 -7.78 3.06
CA HIS A 53 6.56 -6.97 2.84
C HIS A 53 6.26 -5.51 2.47
N ILE A 54 5.10 -5.22 1.86
CA ILE A 54 4.67 -3.85 1.53
C ILE A 54 4.28 -3.11 2.81
N PHE A 55 3.57 -3.77 3.73
CA PHE A 55 3.28 -3.20 5.04
C PHE A 55 4.57 -2.85 5.80
N MET A 56 5.53 -3.78 5.84
CA MET A 56 6.83 -3.55 6.49
C MET A 56 7.61 -2.41 5.82
N LYS A 57 7.54 -2.29 4.50
CA LYS A 57 8.15 -1.18 3.76
C LYS A 57 7.47 0.16 4.08
N ALA A 58 6.14 0.18 4.14
CA ALA A 58 5.37 1.37 4.52
C ALA A 58 5.70 1.82 5.95
N GLN A 59 5.82 0.88 6.89
CA GLN A 59 6.23 1.15 8.27
C GLN A 59 7.62 1.79 8.36
N ARG A 60 8.60 1.30 7.60
CA ARG A 60 9.95 1.89 7.57
C ARG A 60 9.99 3.29 6.96
N MET A 61 9.07 3.60 6.04
CA MET A 61 9.01 4.89 5.37
C MET A 61 8.16 5.93 6.12
N ALA A 62 7.26 5.48 6.99
CA ALA A 62 6.36 6.32 7.75
C ALA A 62 7.10 7.08 8.84
N LYS A 63 6.81 8.38 8.96
CA LYS A 63 7.31 9.19 10.09
C LYS A 63 6.43 9.04 11.33
N HIS A 64 5.14 8.76 11.12
CA HIS A 64 4.14 8.58 12.16
C HIS A 64 3.33 7.31 11.92
N PRO A 65 2.87 6.60 12.96
CA PRO A 65 2.07 5.38 12.82
C PRO A 65 0.82 5.56 11.95
N SER A 66 0.19 6.73 12.02
CA SER A 66 -0.98 7.07 11.21
C SER A 66 -0.72 7.12 9.70
N GLU A 67 0.53 7.32 9.27
CA GLU A 67 0.88 7.37 7.84
C GLU A 67 1.08 5.98 7.22
N ILE A 68 1.21 4.93 8.03
CA ILE A 68 1.59 3.59 7.54
C ILE A 68 0.56 3.11 6.51
N ILE A 69 -0.73 3.23 6.85
CA ILE A 69 -1.82 2.81 5.98
C ILE A 69 -1.89 3.68 4.73
N SER A 70 -1.82 5.01 4.85
CA SER A 70 -1.83 5.90 3.68
C SER A 70 -0.66 5.62 2.74
N ARG A 71 0.53 5.33 3.27
CA ARG A 71 1.69 4.94 2.46
C ARG A 71 1.50 3.58 1.80
N MET A 72 0.91 2.63 2.51
CA MET A 72 0.58 1.33 1.96
C MET A 72 -0.40 1.48 0.79
N VAL A 73 -1.47 2.26 0.97
CA VAL A 73 -2.44 2.61 -0.08
C VAL A 73 -1.74 3.22 -1.29
N CYS A 74 -0.82 4.18 -1.13
CA CYS A 74 -0.02 4.73 -2.23
C CYS A 74 0.82 3.69 -2.98
N MET A 75 1.33 2.67 -2.29
CA MET A 75 2.21 1.67 -2.91
C MET A 75 1.43 0.64 -3.73
N VAL A 76 0.22 0.32 -3.30
CA VAL A 76 -0.59 -0.75 -3.92
C VAL A 76 -1.67 -0.21 -4.85
N THR A 77 -1.97 1.08 -4.80
CA THR A 77 -3.05 1.67 -5.60
C THR A 77 -2.50 2.47 -6.76
N THR A 78 -3.10 2.28 -7.93
CA THR A 78 -2.94 3.15 -9.10
C THR A 78 -4.30 3.72 -9.49
N ILE A 79 -4.36 4.98 -9.91
CA ILE A 79 -5.57 5.62 -10.46
C ILE A 79 -5.29 5.94 -11.92
N ASP A 80 -6.11 5.40 -12.83
CA ASP A 80 -5.92 5.49 -14.28
C ASP A 80 -4.50 5.11 -14.75
N GLY A 81 -3.88 4.14 -14.05
CA GLY A 81 -2.52 3.67 -14.35
C GLY A 81 -1.40 4.47 -13.69
N GLU A 82 -1.70 5.59 -13.02
CA GLU A 82 -0.70 6.40 -12.33
C GLU A 82 -0.63 6.06 -10.83
N LYS A 83 0.58 6.04 -10.26
CA LYS A 83 0.76 5.87 -8.82
C LYS A 83 0.31 7.12 -8.08
N ILE A 84 -0.44 6.91 -7.01
CA ILE A 84 -0.91 8.00 -6.16
C ILE A 84 0.10 8.35 -5.07
N THR A 85 0.14 9.62 -4.70
CA THR A 85 1.00 10.13 -3.62
C THR A 85 0.19 10.44 -2.37
N LEU A 86 0.88 10.71 -1.26
CA LEU A 86 0.24 11.12 -0.01
C LEU A 86 -0.52 12.46 -0.14
N ASN A 87 -0.12 13.32 -1.07
CA ASN A 87 -0.82 14.57 -1.32
C ASN A 87 -2.15 14.32 -2.04
N ASP A 88 -2.17 13.39 -2.99
CA ASP A 88 -3.39 13.00 -3.70
C ASP A 88 -4.42 12.38 -2.75
N LEU A 89 -3.96 11.59 -1.77
CA LEU A 89 -4.84 11.04 -0.73
C LEU A 89 -5.45 12.13 0.18
N LYS A 90 -4.73 13.24 0.41
CA LYS A 90 -5.23 14.35 1.25
C LYS A 90 -6.24 15.24 0.53
N SER A 91 -6.14 15.34 -0.78
CA SER A 91 -7.09 16.07 -1.63
C SER A 91 -8.26 15.22 -2.12
N MET A 92 -8.23 13.90 -1.85
CA MET A 92 -9.28 12.97 -2.22
C MET A 92 -10.51 13.12 -1.31
N ASP A 93 -11.67 12.79 -1.86
CA ASP A 93 -12.90 12.68 -1.08
C ASP A 93 -12.75 11.61 0.02
N ALA A 94 -13.30 11.90 1.21
CA ALA A 94 -13.19 11.01 2.36
C ALA A 94 -13.83 9.64 2.11
N ALA A 95 -14.92 9.57 1.33
CA ALA A 95 -15.57 8.31 1.01
C ALA A 95 -14.72 7.46 0.04
N ASP A 96 -14.05 8.09 -0.92
CA ASP A 96 -13.11 7.39 -1.80
C ASP A 96 -11.87 6.91 -1.03
N LEU A 97 -11.33 7.75 -0.14
CA LEU A 97 -10.21 7.36 0.73
C LEU A 97 -10.57 6.17 1.64
N MET A 98 -11.77 6.17 2.22
CA MET A 98 -12.30 5.08 3.03
C MET A 98 -12.46 3.79 2.21
N LYS A 99 -12.98 3.88 0.97
CA LYS A 99 -13.08 2.73 0.06
C LYS A 99 -11.71 2.15 -0.26
N LEU A 100 -10.74 2.99 -0.63
CA LEU A 100 -9.39 2.52 -0.94
C LEU A 100 -8.74 1.87 0.27
N THR A 101 -8.84 2.50 1.43
CA THR A 101 -8.27 1.98 2.69
C THR A 101 -8.94 0.69 3.13
N GLY A 102 -10.27 0.60 3.02
CA GLY A 102 -11.06 -0.59 3.33
C GLY A 102 -10.70 -1.77 2.45
N ASN A 103 -10.53 -1.55 1.14
CA ASN A 103 -10.09 -2.62 0.24
C ASN A 103 -8.64 -3.05 0.52
N VAL A 104 -7.76 -2.14 0.93
CA VAL A 104 -6.37 -2.48 1.29
C VAL A 104 -6.29 -3.26 2.61
N GLY A 105 -7.10 -2.91 3.61
CA GLY A 105 -7.13 -3.62 4.91
C GLY A 105 -7.99 -4.89 4.93
N GLY A 106 -9.05 -4.92 4.11
CA GLY A 106 -10.07 -5.97 4.05
C GLY A 106 -9.85 -6.98 2.92
N TYR A 107 -8.61 -7.21 2.48
CA TYR A 107 -8.32 -8.33 1.55
C TYR A 107 -8.57 -9.72 2.17
N HIS A 108 -9.05 -9.80 3.41
CA HIS A 108 -9.65 -11.00 3.99
C HIS A 108 -11.07 -11.14 3.49
N LYS A 109 -11.24 -12.10 2.57
CA LYS A 109 -12.45 -12.85 2.25
C LYS A 109 -13.69 -12.42 3.03
N ASP A 110 -14.51 -11.60 2.38
CA ASP A 110 -15.97 -11.77 2.40
C ASP A 110 -16.33 -12.79 1.29
N ASP A 111 -15.60 -13.91 1.22
CA ASP A 111 -16.08 -15.08 0.48
C ASP A 111 -17.19 -15.64 1.36
N GLU A 112 -18.40 -15.12 1.15
CA GLU A 112 -19.70 -15.74 1.41
C GLU A 112 -19.60 -17.11 2.11
N ASP A 113 -19.47 -17.10 3.44
CA ASP A 113 -20.20 -18.07 4.24
C ASP A 113 -21.65 -17.58 4.17
N ASP A 114 -22.30 -17.96 3.06
CA ASP A 114 -23.73 -18.10 2.92
C ASP A 114 -24.12 -19.13 3.99
N ASP A 115 -24.18 -18.69 5.25
CA ASP A 115 -24.83 -19.40 6.33
C ASP A 115 -26.30 -19.47 5.89
N GLU A 116 -26.60 -20.46 5.05
CA GLU A 116 -27.94 -20.98 4.85
C GLU A 116 -28.53 -21.05 6.25
N GLU A 117 -29.52 -20.19 6.53
CA GLU A 117 -30.33 -20.30 7.73
C GLU A 117 -30.90 -21.72 7.69
N ASP A 118 -30.25 -22.65 8.40
CA ASP A 118 -30.84 -23.92 8.78
C ASP A 118 -32.07 -23.51 9.60
N ASP A 119 -33.21 -23.46 8.91
CA ASP A 119 -34.55 -23.48 9.46
C ASP A 119 -34.66 -24.80 10.25
N ASP A 120 -33.99 -24.85 11.41
CA ASP A 120 -34.13 -25.89 12.42
C ASP A 120 -35.56 -25.79 12.95
N ASP A 121 -36.44 -26.49 12.25
CA ASP A 121 -37.54 -27.28 12.74
C ASP A 121 -38.00 -26.89 14.14
N PHE A 122 -38.97 -25.98 14.15
CA PHE A 122 -40.11 -25.91 15.05
C PHE A 122 -40.28 -27.14 15.98
N LEU A 123 -39.52 -27.18 17.08
CA LEU A 123 -39.85 -28.06 18.20
C LEU A 123 -41.04 -27.45 18.94
N SER A 124 -42.23 -27.94 18.56
CA SER A 124 -43.46 -27.72 19.30
C SER A 124 -43.22 -28.09 20.77
N PRO A 125 -43.48 -27.21 21.75
CA PRO A 125 -43.43 -27.62 23.14
C PRO A 125 -44.50 -28.68 23.37
N ASP A 126 -44.02 -29.85 23.76
CA ASP A 126 -44.78 -31.04 24.15
C ASP A 126 -45.91 -30.63 25.13
N GLN A 127 -47.13 -30.52 24.62
CA GLN A 127 -48.35 -30.40 25.42
C GLN A 127 -48.84 -31.81 25.72
N ASN A 128 -48.20 -32.49 26.69
CA ASN A 128 -48.85 -33.53 27.50
C ASN A 128 -47.95 -34.01 28.64
N ILE A 129 -48.24 -33.57 29.86
CA ILE A 129 -48.49 -34.40 31.07
C ILE A 129 -49.02 -33.48 32.18
#